data_AF-A0A7R9ZUM0-F1
#
_entry.id   AF-A0A7R9ZUM0-F1
#
_cell.length_a   1.000
_cell.length_b   1.000
_cell.length_c   1.000
_cell.angle_alpha   90.00
_cell.angle_beta   90.00
_cell.angle_gamma   90.00
#
_symmetry.space_group_name_H-M   'P 1'
#
loop_
_entity.id
_entity.type
_entity.pdbx_description
1 polymer ?
#
loop_
_entity_poly.entity_id
_entity_poly.type
_entity_poly.pdbx_seq_one_letter_code
_entity_poly.pdbx_strand_id
1 'polypeptide(L)'
;VALPGLAAAASLEAEATVEVLGTTPDGAPAQSRPRLAFAGGPVRCDAPGSEVDPTGPSPAASMLALPEPGKERTDLLQGELAKVDELLELEPDCRWALLARGRLAVAAAAGSEPMAVEAAERAVAAGYERIGALDPLRR
;
A
#
# COMPACT_ATOMS: atom_id res chain seq x y z
N VAL A 1 -6.46 -20.15 33.45
CA VAL A 1 -5.83 -21.17 32.57
C VAL A 1 -4.89 -20.43 31.64
N ALA A 2 -3.60 -20.41 31.98
CA ALA A 2 -2.57 -19.77 31.16
C ALA A 2 -2.22 -20.71 30.01
N LEU A 3 -2.33 -20.23 28.76
CA LEU A 3 -1.86 -20.98 27.61
C LEU A 3 -0.31 -20.98 27.61
N PRO A 4 0.34 -22.13 27.36
CA PRO A 4 1.79 -22.22 27.38
C PRO A 4 2.41 -21.40 26.25
N GLY A 5 3.51 -20.75 26.57
CA GLY A 5 4.25 -19.88 25.67
C GLY A 5 4.72 -20.60 24.41
N LEU A 6 4.29 -20.11 23.26
CA LEU A 6 5.00 -20.27 21.99
C LEU A 6 6.28 -19.43 22.04
N ALA A 7 7.32 -20.02 22.61
CA ALA A 7 8.70 -19.60 22.48
C ALA A 7 9.44 -20.66 21.66
N ALA A 8 9.32 -20.57 20.35
CA ALA A 8 10.23 -21.12 19.35
C ALA A 8 9.91 -20.40 18.04
N ALA A 9 10.92 -20.09 17.24
CA ALA A 9 10.84 -19.44 15.94
C ALA A 9 9.97 -20.26 14.95
N ALA A 10 8.66 -20.17 15.07
CA ALA A 10 7.74 -20.79 14.14
C ALA A 10 7.83 -20.00 12.83
N SER A 11 8.33 -20.62 11.76
CA SER A 11 8.19 -20.11 10.41
C SER A 11 6.79 -20.45 9.90
N LEU A 12 6.08 -19.45 9.40
CA LEU A 12 4.86 -19.63 8.63
C LEU A 12 5.22 -19.69 7.16
N GLU A 13 4.73 -20.73 6.49
CA GLU A 13 4.69 -20.80 5.04
C GLU A 13 3.23 -20.66 4.61
N ALA A 14 2.97 -19.68 3.75
CA ALA A 14 1.65 -19.46 3.17
C ALA A 14 1.78 -19.40 1.66
N GLU A 15 0.89 -20.11 0.98
CA GLU A 15 0.85 -20.12 -0.48
C GLU A 15 -0.55 -19.74 -0.94
N ALA A 16 -0.61 -18.80 -1.87
CA ALA A 16 -1.85 -18.33 -2.47
C ALA A 16 -1.73 -18.40 -3.99
N THR A 17 -2.78 -18.92 -4.64
CA THR A 17 -2.94 -18.77 -6.08
C THR A 17 -3.85 -17.59 -6.32
N VAL A 18 -3.35 -16.58 -7.03
CA VAL A 18 -4.15 -15.39 -7.38
C VAL A 18 -4.58 -15.53 -8.82
N GLU A 19 -5.86 -15.35 -9.09
CA GLU A 19 -6.39 -15.28 -10.44
C GLU A 19 -6.58 -13.82 -10.83
N VAL A 20 -5.86 -13.37 -11.86
CA VAL A 20 -5.95 -12.02 -12.40
C VAL A 20 -6.65 -12.09 -13.74
N LEU A 21 -7.79 -11.41 -13.84
CA LEU A 21 -8.55 -11.24 -15.06
C LEU A 21 -8.31 -9.81 -15.58
N GLY A 22 -8.01 -9.67 -16.86
CA GLY A 22 -7.73 -8.39 -17.48
C GLY A 22 -8.03 -8.39 -18.98
N THR A 23 -7.57 -7.34 -19.66
CA THR A 23 -7.66 -7.18 -21.11
C THR A 23 -6.28 -6.80 -21.65
N THR A 24 -5.90 -7.37 -22.79
CA THR A 24 -4.68 -7.00 -23.52
C THR A 24 -4.86 -5.62 -24.18
N PRO A 25 -3.77 -4.98 -24.65
CA PRO A 25 -3.87 -3.72 -25.40
C PRO A 25 -4.76 -3.82 -26.64
N ASP A 26 -4.87 -5.00 -27.24
CA ASP A 26 -5.74 -5.27 -28.39
C ASP A 26 -7.20 -5.55 -28.01
N GLY A 27 -7.56 -5.43 -26.72
CA GLY A 27 -8.90 -5.65 -26.20
C GLY A 27 -9.29 -7.13 -26.00
N ALA A 28 -8.36 -8.07 -26.21
CA ALA A 28 -8.63 -9.48 -25.95
C ALA A 28 -8.62 -9.78 -24.44
N PRO A 29 -9.43 -10.74 -23.95
CA PRO A 29 -9.37 -11.13 -22.55
C PRO A 29 -8.01 -11.74 -22.20
N ALA A 30 -7.43 -11.31 -21.08
CA ALA A 30 -6.20 -11.83 -20.52
C ALA A 30 -6.47 -12.48 -19.17
N GLN A 31 -5.91 -13.67 -18.96
CA GLN A 31 -5.98 -14.37 -17.68
C GLN A 31 -4.56 -14.75 -17.26
N SER A 32 -4.21 -14.45 -16.01
CA SER A 32 -2.98 -14.96 -15.41
C SER A 32 -3.28 -15.55 -14.05
N ARG A 33 -2.51 -16.59 -13.67
CA ARG A 33 -2.62 -17.25 -12.37
C ARG A 33 -1.27 -17.26 -11.66
N PRO A 34 -0.78 -16.09 -11.20
CA PRO A 34 0.44 -16.05 -10.42
C PRO A 34 0.29 -16.82 -9.10
N ARG A 35 1.37 -17.49 -8.71
CA ARG A 35 1.51 -18.19 -7.43
C ARG A 35 2.31 -17.29 -6.50
N LEU A 36 1.72 -16.88 -5.39
CA LEU A 36 2.37 -16.10 -4.35
C LEU A 36 2.76 -17.03 -3.21
N ALA A 37 4.02 -16.99 -2.80
CA ALA A 37 4.52 -17.73 -1.64
C ALA A 37 5.08 -16.74 -0.62
N PHE A 38 4.77 -16.96 0.64
CA PHE A 38 5.31 -16.24 1.78
C PHE A 38 5.97 -17.24 2.72
N ALA A 39 7.18 -16.92 3.18
CA ALA A 39 7.88 -17.63 4.24
C ALA A 39 8.42 -16.60 5.23
N GLY A 40 8.00 -16.66 6.49
CA GLY A 40 8.41 -15.69 7.49
C GLY A 40 7.87 -15.96 8.89
N GLY A 41 8.28 -15.15 9.86
CA GLY A 41 7.77 -15.25 11.23
C GLY A 41 6.33 -14.74 11.36
N PRO A 42 5.54 -15.26 12.32
CA PRO A 42 4.21 -14.76 12.63
C PRO A 42 4.26 -13.33 13.16
N VAL A 43 3.41 -12.47 12.63
CA VAL A 43 3.19 -11.12 13.17
C VAL A 43 2.16 -11.20 14.28
N ARG A 44 2.54 -10.75 15.47
CA ARG A 44 1.63 -10.67 16.61
C ARG A 44 0.97 -9.29 16.63
N CYS A 45 -0.31 -9.23 16.27
CA CYS A 45 -1.07 -7.98 16.23
C CYS A 45 -1.36 -7.39 17.63
N ASP A 46 -1.34 -8.23 18.68
CA ASP A 46 -1.82 -7.85 20.03
C ASP A 46 -0.73 -7.87 21.10
N ALA A 47 0.56 -7.91 20.74
CA ALA A 47 1.63 -8.01 21.74
C ALA A 47 1.95 -6.62 22.35
N PRO A 48 1.64 -6.39 23.65
CA PRO A 48 2.05 -5.15 24.31
C PRO A 48 3.59 -5.13 24.40
N GLY A 49 4.20 -4.08 23.84
CA GLY A 49 5.65 -3.93 23.81
C GLY A 49 6.35 -4.73 22.70
N SER A 50 5.64 -5.07 21.62
CA SER A 50 6.30 -5.54 20.39
C SER A 50 7.16 -4.41 19.83
N GLU A 51 8.42 -4.35 20.26
CA GLU A 51 9.46 -3.64 19.53
C GLU A 51 9.50 -4.28 18.14
N VAL A 52 8.82 -3.64 17.20
CA VAL A 52 8.97 -3.92 15.77
C VAL A 52 10.46 -3.80 15.51
N ASP A 53 11.12 -4.90 15.18
CA ASP A 53 12.49 -4.85 14.69
C ASP A 53 12.51 -3.85 13.52
N PRO A 54 13.12 -2.66 13.69
CA PRO A 54 13.06 -1.60 12.68
C PRO A 54 13.82 -1.99 11.41
N THR A 55 14.54 -3.12 11.43
CA THR A 55 15.31 -3.62 10.29
C THR A 55 14.60 -4.74 9.51
N GLY A 56 13.49 -5.28 10.03
CA GLY A 56 12.68 -6.27 9.33
C GLY A 56 11.60 -5.61 8.46
N PRO A 57 11.45 -5.97 7.17
CA PRO A 57 10.34 -5.46 6.38
C PRO A 57 9.02 -5.92 6.99
N SER A 58 8.16 -4.97 7.36
CA SER A 58 6.78 -5.27 7.76
C SER A 58 6.13 -6.14 6.69
N PRO A 59 5.39 -7.20 7.02
CA PRO A 59 4.69 -7.99 6.01
C PRO A 59 3.61 -7.19 5.26
N ALA A 60 3.11 -6.09 5.85
CA ALA A 60 2.35 -5.10 5.11
C ALA A 60 3.22 -4.37 4.07
N ALA A 61 4.48 -4.07 4.42
CA ALA A 61 5.46 -3.54 3.48
C ALA A 61 5.82 -4.56 2.38
N SER A 62 5.81 -5.88 2.65
CA SER A 62 6.02 -6.91 1.61
C SER A 62 4.85 -7.04 0.64
N MET A 63 3.61 -6.75 1.06
CA MET A 63 2.47 -6.60 0.13
C MET A 63 2.44 -5.25 -0.59
N LEU A 64 3.11 -4.24 -0.03
CA LEU A 64 3.30 -2.91 -0.62
C LEU A 64 4.62 -2.75 -1.37
N ALA A 65 5.46 -3.79 -1.42
CA ALA A 65 6.63 -3.88 -2.28
C ALA A 65 6.16 -4.06 -3.72
N LEU A 66 5.46 -3.03 -4.21
CA LEU A 66 5.15 -2.84 -5.60
C LEU A 66 6.50 -2.94 -6.32
N PRO A 67 6.61 -3.80 -7.36
CA PRO A 67 7.83 -3.84 -8.15
C PRO A 67 8.15 -2.43 -8.60
N GLU A 68 9.42 -2.06 -8.51
CA GLU A 68 9.88 -0.70 -8.84
C GLU A 68 9.31 -0.32 -10.21
N PRO A 69 8.54 0.77 -10.31
CA PRO A 69 8.00 1.20 -11.57
C PRO A 69 9.18 1.55 -12.48
N GLY A 70 9.24 0.92 -13.66
CA GLY A 70 10.14 1.38 -14.70
C GLY A 70 9.83 2.84 -15.06
N LYS A 71 10.80 3.57 -15.63
CA LYS A 71 10.70 5.02 -15.92
C LYS A 71 9.37 5.43 -16.57
N GLU A 72 8.93 4.70 -17.59
CA GLU A 72 7.66 4.99 -18.29
C GLU A 72 6.45 4.96 -17.34
N ARG A 73 6.43 3.99 -16.42
CA ARG A 73 5.37 3.88 -15.42
C ARG A 73 5.47 4.98 -14.38
N THR A 74 6.68 5.37 -13.98
CA THR A 74 6.90 6.50 -13.07
C THR A 74 6.41 7.80 -13.69
N ASP A 75 6.76 8.07 -14.95
CA ASP A 75 6.33 9.26 -15.69
C ASP A 75 4.80 9.31 -15.81
N LEU A 76 4.17 8.18 -16.09
CA LEU A 76 2.71 8.05 -16.11
C LEU A 76 2.09 8.35 -14.74
N LEU A 77 2.60 7.75 -13.66
CA LEU A 77 2.09 7.95 -12.31
C LEU A 77 2.21 9.41 -11.85
N GLN A 78 3.33 10.07 -12.20
CA GLN A 78 3.52 11.50 -11.93
C GLN A 78 2.54 12.37 -12.72
N GLY A 79 2.28 12.04 -13.98
CA GLY A 79 1.26 12.72 -14.79
C GLY A 79 -0.16 12.57 -14.23
N GLU A 80 -0.53 11.38 -13.75
CA GLU A 80 -1.82 11.16 -13.09
C GLU A 80 -1.91 11.89 -11.74
N LEU A 81 -0.82 11.93 -10.97
CA LEU A 81 -0.77 12.68 -9.71
C LEU A 81 -1.01 14.18 -9.94
N ALA A 82 -0.41 14.77 -10.98
CA ALA A 82 -0.62 16.16 -11.34
C ALA A 82 -2.09 16.47 -11.69
N LYS A 83 -2.76 15.59 -12.44
CA LYS A 83 -4.19 15.74 -12.76
C LYS A 83 -5.08 15.68 -11.51
N VAL A 84 -4.73 14.83 -10.56
CA VAL A 84 -5.46 14.75 -9.27
C VAL A 84 -5.24 16.01 -8.45
N ASP A 85 -4.03 16.57 -8.46
CA ASP A 85 -3.74 17.84 -7.80
C ASP A 85 -4.56 18.99 -8.43
N GLU A 86 -4.65 19.08 -9.76
CA GLU A 86 -5.54 20.03 -10.46
C GLU A 86 -7.01 19.87 -10.04
N LEU A 87 -7.50 18.64 -9.91
CA LEU A 87 -8.87 18.38 -9.45
C LEU A 87 -9.08 18.87 -8.00
N LEU A 88 -8.08 18.70 -7.12
CA LEU A 88 -8.15 19.17 -5.74
C LEU A 88 -8.07 20.70 -5.62
N GLU A 89 -7.51 21.39 -6.61
CA GLU A 89 -7.61 22.86 -6.69
C GLU A 89 -9.05 23.32 -6.97
N LEU A 90 -9.78 22.58 -7.81
CA LEU A 90 -11.18 22.86 -8.14
C LEU A 90 -12.13 22.42 -7.02
N GLU A 91 -11.89 21.25 -6.44
CA GLU A 91 -12.72 20.63 -5.40
C GLU A 91 -11.84 20.14 -4.23
N PRO A 92 -11.49 21.03 -3.29
CA PRO A 92 -10.58 20.71 -2.18
C PRO A 92 -11.07 19.57 -1.28
N ASP A 93 -12.39 19.38 -1.22
CA ASP A 93 -13.08 18.40 -0.38
C ASP A 93 -13.49 17.13 -1.15
N CYS A 94 -13.01 16.96 -2.40
CA CYS A 94 -13.28 15.77 -3.17
C CYS A 94 -12.60 14.55 -2.53
N ARG A 95 -13.38 13.76 -1.77
CA ARG A 95 -12.90 12.59 -1.01
C ARG A 95 -12.16 11.58 -1.89
N TRP A 96 -12.64 11.36 -3.10
CA TRP A 96 -11.98 10.45 -4.05
C TRP A 96 -10.60 10.96 -4.46
N ALA A 97 -10.48 12.26 -4.78
CA ALA A 97 -9.22 12.86 -5.18
C ALA A 97 -8.18 12.84 -4.04
N LEU A 98 -8.61 13.07 -2.80
CA LEU A 98 -7.76 12.94 -1.61
C LEU A 98 -7.19 11.52 -1.44
N LEU A 99 -8.02 10.49 -1.65
CA LEU A 99 -7.56 9.09 -1.62
C LEU A 99 -6.65 8.76 -2.79
N ALA A 100 -7.02 9.18 -4.00
CA ALA A 100 -6.27 8.93 -5.22
C ALA A 100 -4.86 9.53 -5.12
N ARG A 101 -4.74 10.77 -4.63
CA ARG A 101 -3.46 11.46 -4.44
C ARG A 101 -2.49 10.65 -3.58
N GLY A 102 -2.94 10.20 -2.41
CA GLY A 102 -2.09 9.40 -1.52
C GLY A 102 -1.64 8.08 -2.15
N ARG A 103 -2.57 7.35 -2.79
CA ARG A 103 -2.25 6.06 -3.45
C ARG A 103 -1.29 6.23 -4.62
N LEU A 104 -1.49 7.26 -5.44
CA LEU A 104 -0.61 7.57 -6.56
C LEU A 104 0.77 8.02 -6.07
N ALA A 105 0.85 8.82 -5.01
CA ALA A 105 2.12 9.21 -4.40
C ALA A 105 2.92 8.01 -3.90
N VAL A 106 2.27 7.05 -3.22
CA VAL A 106 2.93 5.81 -2.77
C VAL A 106 3.40 4.97 -3.95
N ALA A 107 2.54 4.80 -4.97
CA ALA A 107 2.91 4.04 -6.17
C ALA A 107 4.07 4.70 -6.93
N ALA A 108 4.11 6.03 -7.00
CA ALA A 108 5.18 6.78 -7.66
C ALA A 108 6.49 6.78 -6.87
N ALA A 109 6.42 6.67 -5.54
CA ALA A 109 7.58 6.59 -4.65
C ALA A 109 8.11 5.16 -4.46
N ALA A 110 7.42 4.13 -4.97
CA ALA A 110 7.92 2.75 -4.94
C ALA A 110 9.29 2.67 -5.64
N GLY A 111 10.29 2.08 -4.99
CA GLY A 111 11.66 2.03 -5.52
C GLY A 111 12.43 3.37 -5.52
N SER A 112 11.88 4.41 -4.90
CA SER A 112 12.58 5.68 -4.71
C SER A 112 13.33 5.72 -3.37
N GLU A 113 14.12 6.77 -3.17
CA GLU A 113 14.81 7.03 -1.90
C GLU A 113 13.84 7.03 -0.70
N PRO A 114 14.27 6.60 0.51
CA PRO A 114 13.40 6.50 1.68
C PRO A 114 12.61 7.78 2.01
N MET A 115 13.20 8.95 1.77
CA MET A 115 12.54 10.24 1.97
C MET A 115 11.31 10.44 1.07
N ALA A 116 11.32 9.90 -0.15
CA ALA A 116 10.19 9.99 -1.07
C ALA A 116 9.03 9.11 -0.59
N VAL A 117 9.34 7.92 -0.07
CA VAL A 117 8.36 7.01 0.53
C VAL A 117 7.72 7.66 1.76
N GLU A 118 8.51 8.23 2.67
CA GLU A 118 8.00 8.92 3.86
C GLU A 118 7.12 10.14 3.49
N ALA A 119 7.48 10.89 2.44
CA ALA A 119 6.65 11.96 1.93
C ALA A 119 5.30 11.46 1.40
N ALA A 120 5.30 10.33 0.67
CA ALA A 120 4.08 9.71 0.17
C ALA A 120 3.18 9.20 1.31
N GLU A 121 3.75 8.57 2.33
CA GLU A 121 3.01 8.13 3.52
C GLU A 121 2.36 9.29 4.26
N ARG A 122 3.08 10.41 4.43
CA ARG A 122 2.50 11.63 5.01
C ARG A 122 1.35 12.19 4.18
N ALA A 123 1.46 12.16 2.85
CA ALA A 123 0.37 12.59 1.97
C ALA A 123 -0.88 11.70 2.13
N VAL A 124 -0.70 10.38 2.26
CA VAL A 124 -1.80 9.44 2.55
C VAL A 124 -2.45 9.75 3.89
N ALA A 125 -1.66 9.91 4.95
CA ALA A 125 -2.17 10.21 6.29
C ALA A 125 -2.99 11.52 6.30
N ALA A 126 -2.44 12.59 5.70
CA ALA A 126 -3.13 13.88 5.60
C ALA A 126 -4.44 13.79 4.78
N GLY A 127 -4.46 12.96 3.74
CA GLY A 127 -5.67 12.67 2.97
C GLY A 127 -6.77 12.04 3.83
N TYR A 128 -6.44 11.01 4.61
CA TYR A 128 -7.39 10.37 5.52
C TYR A 128 -7.89 11.30 6.62
N GLU A 129 -7.02 12.12 7.22
CA GLU A 129 -7.43 13.11 8.20
C GLU A 129 -8.44 14.10 7.63
N ARG A 130 -8.17 14.63 6.42
CA ARG A 130 -9.11 15.52 5.72
C ARG A 130 -10.44 14.85 5.44
N ILE A 131 -10.44 13.62 4.93
CA ILE A 131 -11.67 12.86 4.67
C ILE A 131 -12.47 12.67 5.96
N GLY A 132 -11.80 12.36 7.06
CA GLY A 132 -12.43 12.24 8.38
C GLY A 132 -13.05 13.55 8.86
N ALA A 133 -12.41 14.70 8.59
CA ALA A 133 -12.98 16.02 8.92
C ALA A 133 -14.23 16.36 8.09
N LEU A 134 -14.39 15.73 6.92
CA LEU A 134 -15.57 15.88 6.07
C LEU A 134 -16.71 14.93 6.45
N ASP A 135 -16.53 14.03 7.40
CA ASP A 135 -17.59 13.11 7.83
C ASP A 135 -18.68 13.85 8.63
N PRO A 136 -19.92 13.94 8.14
CA PRO A 136 -20.99 14.64 8.85
C PRO A 136 -21.34 14.01 10.21
N LEU A 137 -20.95 12.75 10.46
CA LEU A 137 -21.22 12.05 11.72
C LEU A 137 -20.17 12.32 12.80
N ARG A 138 -19.07 13.01 12.49
CA ARG A 138 -18.00 13.37 13.43
C ARG A 138 -18.23 14.72 14.15
N ARG A 139 -19.42 15.30 14.02
CA ARG A 139 -19.82 16.56 14.69
C ARG A 139 -20.59 16.31 15.98
#